data_AF-C4RGZ6-F1
#
_entry.id   AF-C4RGZ6-F1
#
_cell.length_a   1.000
_cell.length_b   1.000
_cell.length_c   1.000
_cell.angle_alpha   90.00
_cell.angle_beta   90.00
_cell.angle_gamma   90.00
#
_symmetry.space_group_name_H-M   'P 1'
#
loop_
_entity.id
_entity.type
_entity.pdbx_description
1 polymer ?
#
loop_
_entity_poly.entity_id
_entity_poly.type
_entity_poly.pdbx_seq_one_letter_code
_entity_poly.pdbx_strand_id
1 'polypeptide(L)'
;MTTLTNIVVMGLLAASAAAVLPGGGSGIEEGRTFQSVAVTQGGQPRPLLPGTVVRLRIADGSLRAHAGGNLISGQVGVEGARLVVTGQRATDLPYSPDQRAQDTWLGQFLGAGPGWTRDGDELLLRVDGTQIRLVAVPEVDRPLPDTYWLLESTSRPGAAPVPAGVHAHLVFHGGEVTGGLSCNWLGGGAEVGEGTVLVTGLGVTKRRCPEADIRLEIALFDVLDGEVAFALDVDQLELADADGNRLHLRAAF
;
A
#
# COMPACT_ATOMS: atom_id res chain seq x y z
N MET A 1 71.61 -28.94 -25.25
CA MET A 1 71.52 -28.66 -23.81
C MET A 1 70.50 -27.53 -23.71
N THR A 2 69.29 -27.65 -23.19
CA THR A 2 68.65 -28.57 -22.24
C THR A 2 67.13 -28.45 -22.45
N THR A 3 66.46 -29.59 -22.50
CA THR A 3 65.00 -29.76 -22.45
C THR A 3 64.45 -29.29 -21.11
N LEU A 4 63.34 -28.56 -21.09
CA LEU A 4 62.50 -28.42 -19.88
C LEU A 4 61.01 -28.48 -20.27
N THR A 5 60.40 -29.54 -19.78
CA THR A 5 58.99 -29.92 -19.87
C THR A 5 58.16 -29.04 -18.94
N ASN A 6 57.15 -28.33 -19.45
CA ASN A 6 56.15 -27.69 -18.60
C ASN A 6 54.98 -28.66 -18.39
N ILE A 7 54.86 -29.13 -17.14
CA ILE A 7 53.75 -29.94 -16.64
C ILE A 7 52.53 -29.03 -16.44
N VAL A 8 51.42 -29.35 -17.09
CA VAL A 8 50.11 -28.75 -16.78
C VAL A 8 49.50 -29.52 -15.61
N VAL A 9 49.42 -28.87 -14.44
CA VAL A 9 48.66 -29.37 -13.29
C VAL A 9 47.23 -28.84 -13.41
N MET A 10 46.30 -29.72 -13.76
CA MET A 10 44.86 -29.41 -13.77
C MET A 10 44.36 -29.53 -12.33
N GLY A 11 44.23 -28.40 -11.64
CA GLY A 11 43.68 -28.34 -10.28
C GLY A 11 42.17 -28.58 -10.30
N LEU A 12 41.73 -29.69 -9.71
CA LEU A 12 40.33 -29.97 -9.44
C LEU A 12 39.85 -29.05 -8.30
N LEU A 13 39.09 -27.99 -8.62
CA LEU A 13 38.39 -27.22 -7.60
C LEU A 13 37.16 -28.02 -7.14
N ALA A 14 37.30 -28.71 -6.01
CA ALA A 14 36.16 -29.20 -5.25
C ALA A 14 35.46 -27.98 -4.62
N ALA A 15 34.30 -27.59 -5.17
CA ALA A 15 33.40 -26.65 -4.52
C ALA A 15 32.84 -27.34 -3.27
N SER A 16 33.44 -27.07 -2.11
CA SER A 16 32.85 -27.41 -0.83
C SER A 16 31.55 -26.62 -0.70
N ALA A 17 30.41 -27.32 -0.65
CA ALA A 17 29.16 -26.74 -0.23
C ALA A 17 29.32 -26.29 1.23
N ALA A 18 29.68 -25.02 1.41
CA ALA A 18 29.54 -24.37 2.70
C ALA A 18 28.04 -24.33 3.00
N ALA A 19 27.62 -25.14 3.96
CA ALA A 19 26.29 -25.03 4.54
C ALA A 19 26.14 -23.60 5.06
N VAL A 20 25.35 -22.81 4.35
CA VAL A 20 24.88 -21.52 4.83
C VAL A 20 24.07 -21.82 6.09
N LEU A 21 24.65 -21.52 7.25
CA LEU A 21 23.91 -21.51 8.49
C LEU A 21 22.78 -20.48 8.35
N PRO A 22 21.55 -20.77 8.82
CA PRO A 22 20.49 -19.78 8.81
C PRO A 22 20.90 -18.64 9.76
N GLY A 23 21.30 -17.52 9.16
CA GLY A 23 21.55 -16.29 9.88
C GLY A 23 20.25 -15.80 10.50
N GLY A 24 20.26 -15.59 11.81
CA GLY A 24 19.16 -15.00 12.55
C GLY A 24 18.84 -13.60 12.03
N GLY A 25 17.64 -13.47 11.47
CA GLY A 25 17.09 -12.23 10.92
C GLY A 25 16.14 -12.54 9.77
N SER A 26 15.07 -13.32 10.00
CA SER A 26 14.24 -13.84 8.91
C SER A 26 12.75 -13.75 9.20
N GLY A 27 12.23 -12.53 9.11
CA GLY A 27 10.82 -12.24 8.81
C GLY A 27 10.77 -11.36 7.56
N ILE A 28 9.59 -11.21 6.96
CA ILE A 28 9.32 -10.00 6.17
C ILE A 28 9.42 -8.86 7.18
N GLU A 29 10.38 -7.94 7.04
CA GLU A 29 10.48 -6.84 8.01
C GLU A 29 9.16 -6.09 8.05
N GLU A 30 8.64 -5.97 9.27
CA GLU A 30 7.47 -5.17 9.56
C GLU A 30 7.80 -3.68 9.35
N GLY A 31 6.80 -2.91 8.93
CA GLY A 31 6.90 -1.46 8.84
C GLY A 31 7.50 -0.92 7.53
N ARG A 32 7.83 -1.75 6.54
CA ARG A 32 8.28 -1.28 5.21
C ARG A 32 7.18 -1.35 4.16
N THR A 33 7.10 -0.32 3.32
CA THR A 33 6.33 -0.33 2.07
C THR A 33 7.20 -0.79 0.91
N PHE A 34 6.66 -1.64 0.05
CA PHE A 34 7.27 -2.09 -1.19
C PHE A 34 6.39 -1.70 -2.38
N GLN A 35 7.01 -1.37 -3.51
CA GLN A 35 6.34 -1.13 -4.79
C GLN A 35 6.87 -2.06 -5.89
N SER A 36 6.00 -2.52 -6.77
CA SER A 36 6.40 -3.38 -7.89
C SER A 36 7.24 -2.61 -8.90
N VAL A 37 8.35 -3.21 -9.33
CA VAL A 37 9.14 -2.79 -10.49
C VAL A 37 8.94 -3.71 -11.69
N ALA A 38 8.42 -4.91 -11.48
CA ALA A 38 8.02 -5.82 -12.55
C ALA A 38 7.00 -6.86 -12.07
N VAL A 39 6.11 -7.24 -12.99
CA VAL A 39 5.20 -8.37 -12.85
C VAL A 39 5.36 -9.28 -14.07
N THR A 40 5.47 -10.58 -13.86
CA THR A 40 5.55 -11.58 -14.94
C THR A 40 4.58 -12.73 -14.70
N GLN A 41 4.18 -13.39 -15.79
CA GLN A 41 3.39 -14.62 -15.81
C GLN A 41 4.05 -15.61 -16.77
N GLY A 42 4.43 -16.79 -16.28
CA GLY A 42 5.12 -17.80 -17.10
C GLY A 42 6.42 -17.29 -17.73
N GLY A 43 7.10 -16.36 -17.04
CA GLY A 43 8.31 -15.70 -17.53
C GLY A 43 8.10 -14.55 -18.51
N GLN A 44 6.85 -14.27 -18.94
CA GLN A 44 6.54 -13.15 -19.82
C GLN A 44 6.07 -11.93 -19.02
N PRO A 45 6.37 -10.69 -19.46
CA PRO A 45 5.84 -9.49 -18.82
C PRO A 45 4.32 -9.52 -18.74
N ARG A 46 3.78 -9.26 -17.55
CA ARG A 46 2.35 -9.03 -17.32
C ARG A 46 2.18 -7.55 -17.04
N PRO A 47 1.72 -6.73 -18.00
CA PRO A 47 1.56 -5.30 -17.77
C PRO A 47 0.47 -5.06 -16.72
N LEU A 48 0.71 -4.07 -15.86
CA LEU A 48 -0.32 -3.45 -15.03
C LEU A 48 -1.00 -2.34 -15.84
N LEU A 49 -2.16 -1.86 -15.36
CA LEU A 49 -2.82 -0.70 -15.94
C LEU A 49 -1.88 0.52 -15.97
N PRO A 50 -1.95 1.38 -17.00
CA PRO A 50 -1.11 2.57 -17.08
C PRO A 50 -1.19 3.42 -15.82
N GLY A 51 -0.04 3.87 -15.31
CA GLY A 51 0.04 4.68 -14.09
C GLY A 51 -0.18 3.92 -12.78
N THR A 52 -0.39 2.60 -12.83
CA THR A 52 -0.59 1.78 -11.62
C THR A 52 0.65 0.97 -11.26
N VAL A 53 0.84 0.74 -9.96
CA VAL A 53 1.84 -0.17 -9.40
C VAL A 53 1.16 -1.05 -8.35
N VAL A 54 1.72 -2.23 -8.08
CA VAL A 54 1.40 -2.96 -6.86
C VAL A 54 2.17 -2.32 -5.71
N ARG A 55 1.49 -1.79 -4.69
CA ARG A 55 2.11 -1.49 -3.40
C ARG A 55 1.69 -2.51 -2.36
N LEU A 56 2.61 -2.86 -1.47
CA LEU A 56 2.41 -3.81 -0.40
C LEU A 56 3.15 -3.32 0.85
N ARG A 57 2.49 -3.40 1.99
CA ARG A 57 3.07 -3.12 3.31
C ARG A 57 2.68 -4.24 4.25
N ILE A 58 3.64 -4.71 5.01
CA ILE A 58 3.43 -5.66 6.10
C ILE A 58 3.88 -4.98 7.38
N ALA A 59 3.00 -4.91 8.37
CA ALA A 59 3.29 -4.32 9.67
C ALA A 59 2.37 -4.94 10.71
N ASP A 60 2.91 -5.25 11.90
CA ASP A 60 2.16 -5.75 13.05
C ASP A 60 1.26 -6.96 12.70
N GLY A 61 1.83 -7.97 12.04
CA GLY A 61 1.09 -9.15 11.57
C GLY A 61 -0.03 -8.89 10.56
N SER A 62 -0.11 -7.68 10.00
CA SER A 62 -1.12 -7.29 9.02
C SER A 62 -0.49 -6.97 7.67
N LEU A 63 -1.09 -7.49 6.60
CA LEU A 63 -0.77 -7.11 5.23
C LEU A 63 -1.80 -6.11 4.74
N ARG A 64 -1.31 -5.08 4.06
CA ARG A 64 -2.10 -4.25 3.17
C ARG A 64 -1.46 -4.32 1.79
N ALA A 65 -2.26 -4.29 0.71
CA ALA A 65 -1.77 -4.13 -0.65
C ALA A 65 -2.83 -3.48 -1.56
N HIS A 66 -2.42 -2.90 -2.68
CA HIS A 66 -3.32 -2.50 -3.76
C HIS A 66 -2.57 -2.59 -5.10
N ALA A 67 -3.30 -2.65 -6.21
CA ALA A 67 -2.74 -2.60 -7.55
C ALA A 67 -3.36 -1.43 -8.33
N GLY A 68 -3.35 -0.23 -7.75
CA GLY A 68 -3.94 0.96 -8.38
C GLY A 68 -5.47 1.09 -8.29
N GLY A 69 -6.12 0.27 -7.46
CA GLY A 69 -7.51 0.47 -7.07
C GLY A 69 -7.74 0.19 -5.58
N ASN A 70 -8.60 -0.78 -5.29
CA ASN A 70 -9.05 -1.14 -3.96
C ASN A 70 -7.93 -1.62 -3.04
N LEU A 71 -8.00 -1.17 -1.79
CA LEU A 71 -7.12 -1.63 -0.73
C LEU A 71 -7.53 -3.04 -0.29
N ILE A 72 -6.59 -3.97 -0.43
CA ILE A 72 -6.65 -5.33 0.07
C ILE A 72 -5.97 -5.35 1.43
N SER A 73 -6.64 -5.88 2.44
CA SER A 73 -6.12 -6.05 3.80
C SER A 73 -6.28 -7.48 4.25
N GLY A 74 -5.41 -7.95 5.15
CA GLY A 74 -5.51 -9.28 5.75
C GLY A 74 -4.50 -9.47 6.88
N GLN A 75 -4.65 -10.54 7.63
CA GLN A 75 -3.60 -11.00 8.55
C GLN A 75 -2.55 -11.76 7.74
N VAL A 76 -1.28 -11.59 8.08
CA VAL A 76 -0.17 -12.22 7.37
C VAL A 76 0.75 -12.92 8.36
N GLY A 77 1.06 -14.17 8.04
CA GLY A 77 2.11 -14.95 8.67
C GLY A 77 3.05 -15.54 7.62
N VAL A 78 4.07 -16.24 8.11
CA VAL A 78 5.00 -17.00 7.26
C VAL A 78 5.06 -18.44 7.72
N GLU A 79 4.88 -19.36 6.77
CA GLU A 79 5.08 -20.79 6.95
C GLU A 79 6.26 -21.22 6.07
N GLY A 80 7.45 -21.30 6.69
CA GLY A 80 8.70 -21.48 5.97
C GLY A 80 8.91 -20.37 4.94
N ALA A 81 9.05 -20.74 3.66
CA ALA A 81 9.27 -19.79 2.57
C ALA A 81 7.98 -19.31 1.88
N ARG A 82 6.81 -19.46 2.52
CA ARG A 82 5.51 -19.01 1.97
C ARG A 82 4.83 -18.01 2.88
N LEU A 83 4.15 -17.05 2.26
CA LEU A 83 3.19 -16.19 2.92
C LEU A 83 1.90 -16.96 3.20
N VAL A 84 1.30 -16.71 4.37
CA VAL A 84 -0.04 -17.17 4.71
C VAL A 84 -0.88 -15.94 5.00
N VAL A 85 -1.77 -15.61 4.06
CA VAL A 85 -2.66 -14.46 4.17
C VAL A 85 -4.06 -14.96 4.49
N THR A 86 -4.65 -14.45 5.57
CA THR A 86 -5.98 -14.86 6.04
C THR A 86 -6.86 -13.65 6.32
N GLY A 87 -8.18 -13.90 6.36
CA GLY A 87 -9.15 -12.84 6.64
C GLY A 87 -9.13 -11.70 5.61
N GLN A 88 -8.77 -12.00 4.36
CA GLN A 88 -8.62 -10.98 3.33
C GLN A 88 -9.94 -10.22 3.11
N ARG A 89 -9.83 -8.89 3.02
CA ARG A 89 -10.91 -7.99 2.65
C ARG A 89 -10.39 -6.97 1.66
N ALA A 90 -11.20 -6.64 0.67
CA ALA A 90 -10.95 -5.49 -0.19
C ALA A 90 -11.94 -4.38 0.15
N THR A 91 -11.51 -3.13 0.04
CA THR A 91 -12.47 -2.02 -0.08
C THR A 91 -13.29 -2.21 -1.35
N ASP A 92 -14.48 -1.61 -1.40
CA ASP A 92 -15.37 -1.67 -2.56
C ASP A 92 -15.58 -0.25 -3.11
N LEU A 93 -14.48 0.34 -3.60
CA LEU A 93 -14.48 1.65 -4.22
C LEU A 93 -14.95 1.57 -5.69
N PRO A 94 -15.59 2.64 -6.21
CA PRO A 94 -16.14 2.71 -7.56
C PRO A 94 -15.04 2.95 -8.62
N TYR A 95 -13.91 2.25 -8.53
CA TYR A 95 -12.90 2.23 -9.57
C TYR A 95 -13.44 1.64 -10.89
N SER A 96 -12.69 1.78 -11.98
CA SER A 96 -13.09 1.15 -13.25
C SER A 96 -13.15 -0.39 -13.11
N PRO A 97 -13.94 -1.08 -13.95
CA PRO A 97 -13.95 -2.55 -13.97
C PRO A 97 -12.56 -3.17 -14.10
N ASP A 98 -11.68 -2.54 -14.88
CA ASP A 98 -10.32 -3.02 -15.09
C ASP A 98 -9.45 -2.86 -13.84
N GLN A 99 -9.56 -1.73 -13.13
CA GLN A 99 -8.86 -1.53 -11.85
C GLN A 99 -9.31 -2.56 -10.82
N ARG A 100 -10.62 -2.77 -10.67
CA ARG A 100 -11.15 -3.82 -9.77
C ARG A 100 -10.68 -5.21 -10.15
N ALA A 101 -10.61 -5.53 -11.45
CA ALA A 101 -10.10 -6.81 -11.91
C ALA A 101 -8.60 -6.98 -11.55
N GLN A 102 -7.81 -5.92 -11.65
CA GLN A 102 -6.41 -5.92 -11.26
C GLN A 102 -6.22 -6.17 -9.75
N ASP A 103 -7.00 -5.50 -8.88
CA ASP A 103 -6.94 -5.77 -7.43
C ASP A 103 -7.47 -7.16 -7.07
N THR A 104 -8.52 -7.63 -7.76
CA THR A 104 -9.04 -8.99 -7.57
C THR A 104 -7.96 -10.02 -7.87
N TRP A 105 -7.22 -9.83 -8.97
CA TRP A 105 -6.07 -10.68 -9.29
C TRP A 105 -4.99 -10.62 -8.21
N LEU A 106 -4.63 -9.43 -7.72
CA LEU A 106 -3.66 -9.30 -6.64
C LEU A 106 -4.13 -10.02 -5.36
N GLY A 107 -5.42 -9.90 -5.03
CA GLY A 107 -6.02 -10.58 -3.87
C GLY A 107 -5.93 -12.10 -3.99
N GLN A 108 -6.25 -12.65 -5.16
CA GLN A 108 -6.11 -14.08 -5.47
C GLN A 108 -4.65 -14.54 -5.38
N PHE A 109 -3.72 -13.77 -5.95
CA PHE A 109 -2.29 -14.04 -5.87
C PHE A 109 -1.79 -14.13 -4.42
N LEU A 110 -2.19 -13.17 -3.58
CA LEU A 110 -1.82 -13.14 -2.15
C LEU A 110 -2.48 -14.29 -1.37
N GLY A 111 -3.74 -14.59 -1.66
CA GLY A 111 -4.49 -15.69 -1.03
C GLY A 111 -3.99 -17.09 -1.41
N ALA A 112 -3.31 -17.23 -2.55
CA ALA A 112 -2.67 -18.49 -2.97
C ALA A 112 -1.40 -18.84 -2.15
N GLY A 113 -0.98 -17.95 -1.24
CA GLY A 113 0.16 -18.16 -0.35
C GLY A 113 1.49 -18.14 -1.10
N PRO A 114 1.89 -16.98 -1.66
CA PRO A 114 3.07 -16.91 -2.52
C PRO A 114 4.34 -17.20 -1.74
N GLY A 115 5.27 -17.89 -2.42
CA GLY A 115 6.63 -18.02 -1.96
C GLY A 115 7.31 -16.66 -1.95
N TRP A 116 8.12 -16.38 -0.94
CA TRP A 116 8.82 -15.11 -0.82
C TRP A 116 10.33 -15.32 -0.73
N THR A 117 11.09 -14.38 -1.29
CA THR A 117 12.55 -14.23 -1.07
C THR A 117 12.86 -12.76 -0.98
N ARG A 118 13.84 -12.40 -0.15
CA ARG A 118 14.27 -11.02 0.05
C ARG A 118 15.79 -10.91 -0.08
N ASP A 119 16.23 -9.86 -0.74
CA ASP A 119 17.64 -9.45 -0.81
C ASP A 119 17.71 -7.92 -0.67
N GLY A 120 18.20 -7.44 0.46
CA GLY A 120 18.21 -6.01 0.80
C GLY A 120 16.82 -5.36 0.70
N ASP A 121 16.68 -4.43 -0.24
CA ASP A 121 15.44 -3.72 -0.51
C ASP A 121 14.54 -4.40 -1.56
N GLU A 122 14.99 -5.50 -2.16
CA GLU A 122 14.19 -6.27 -3.11
C GLU A 122 13.37 -7.37 -2.41
N LEU A 123 12.09 -7.41 -2.74
CA LEU A 123 11.16 -8.48 -2.35
C LEU A 123 10.63 -9.16 -3.61
N LEU A 124 10.78 -10.48 -3.68
CA LEU A 124 10.20 -11.29 -4.76
C LEU A 124 9.11 -12.19 -4.20
N LEU A 125 7.90 -12.04 -4.72
CA LEU A 125 6.75 -12.92 -4.44
C LEU A 125 6.46 -13.79 -5.67
N ARG A 126 6.22 -15.09 -5.48
CA ARG A 126 5.98 -16.04 -6.57
C ARG A 126 4.97 -17.14 -6.24
N VAL A 127 4.04 -17.40 -7.14
CA VAL A 127 3.12 -18.54 -7.10
C VAL A 127 2.56 -18.80 -8.49
N ASP A 128 2.34 -20.06 -8.86
CA ASP A 128 1.67 -20.46 -10.12
C ASP A 128 2.21 -19.76 -11.39
N GLY A 129 3.54 -19.62 -11.46
CA GLY A 129 4.22 -18.95 -12.57
C GLY A 129 4.09 -17.42 -12.60
N THR A 130 3.32 -16.82 -11.69
CA THR A 130 3.31 -15.38 -11.45
C THR A 130 4.53 -15.01 -10.61
N GLN A 131 5.22 -13.92 -10.98
CA GLN A 131 6.23 -13.29 -10.13
C GLN A 131 5.96 -11.79 -10.02
N ILE A 132 6.03 -11.26 -8.80
CA ILE A 132 6.00 -9.82 -8.51
C ILE A 132 7.34 -9.47 -7.87
N ARG A 133 8.16 -8.70 -8.58
CA ARG A 133 9.39 -8.12 -8.02
C ARG A 133 9.08 -6.72 -7.53
N LEU A 134 9.32 -6.49 -6.24
CA LEU A 134 9.10 -5.23 -5.56
C LEU A 134 10.41 -4.69 -4.99
N VAL A 135 10.46 -3.38 -4.82
CA VAL A 135 11.54 -2.66 -4.14
C VAL A 135 10.97 -1.83 -2.99
N ALA A 136 11.72 -1.66 -1.91
CA ALA A 136 11.32 -0.82 -0.79
C ALA A 136 11.15 0.64 -1.24
N VAL A 137 10.10 1.30 -0.74
CA VAL A 137 9.87 2.73 -0.93
C VAL A 137 10.40 3.46 0.31
N PRO A 138 11.32 4.44 0.16
CA PRO A 138 11.74 5.29 1.27
C PRO A 138 10.53 6.02 1.86
N GLU A 139 10.42 6.06 3.19
CA GLU A 139 9.27 6.69 3.83
C GLU A 139 9.20 8.20 3.58
N VAL A 140 10.35 8.85 3.37
CA VAL A 140 10.46 10.28 3.07
C VAL A 140 9.88 10.68 1.71
N ASP A 141 9.61 9.72 0.83
CA ASP A 141 9.12 9.96 -0.52
C ASP A 141 7.60 9.78 -0.67
N ARG A 142 6.83 9.66 0.43
CA ARG A 142 5.38 9.46 0.36
C ARG A 142 4.68 10.76 -0.05
N PRO A 143 4.11 10.84 -1.26
CA PRO A 143 3.40 12.03 -1.69
C PRO A 143 1.97 12.04 -1.15
N LEU A 144 1.32 13.21 -1.11
CA LEU A 144 -0.11 13.30 -0.81
C LEU A 144 -0.96 12.58 -1.88
N PRO A 145 -0.76 12.81 -3.19
CA PRO A 145 -1.36 12.00 -4.25
C PRO A 145 -0.90 10.55 -4.24
N ASP A 146 -1.73 9.67 -4.79
CA ASP A 146 -1.43 8.24 -4.97
C ASP A 146 -1.08 7.50 -3.67
N THR A 147 -1.50 8.06 -2.54
CA THR A 147 -1.34 7.49 -1.20
C THR A 147 -2.71 7.23 -0.59
N TYR A 148 -2.81 6.08 0.07
CA TYR A 148 -4.03 5.62 0.69
C TYR A 148 -4.07 6.08 2.14
N TRP A 149 -4.81 7.15 2.42
CA TRP A 149 -4.84 7.81 3.72
C TRP A 149 -5.97 7.25 4.58
N LEU A 150 -5.63 6.48 5.62
CA LEU A 150 -6.59 5.94 6.57
C LEU A 150 -6.88 6.97 7.66
N LEU A 151 -8.16 7.25 7.90
CA LEU A 151 -8.56 8.17 8.96
C LEU A 151 -8.37 7.51 10.33
N GLU A 152 -7.60 8.15 11.20
CA GLU A 152 -7.38 7.69 12.58
C GLU A 152 -8.31 8.41 13.56
N SER A 153 -8.40 9.73 13.45
CA SER A 153 -9.22 10.56 14.32
C SER A 153 -9.66 11.87 13.67
N THR A 154 -10.66 12.50 14.28
CA THR A 154 -11.09 13.85 13.93
C THR A 154 -10.98 14.75 15.16
N SER A 155 -10.78 16.05 14.97
CA SER A 155 -10.72 17.01 16.08
C SER A 155 -11.32 18.36 15.70
N ARG A 156 -11.73 19.13 16.71
CA ARG A 156 -12.27 20.49 16.56
C ARG A 156 -11.55 21.43 17.54
N PRO A 157 -11.54 22.74 17.31
CA PRO A 157 -10.90 23.68 18.22
C PRO A 157 -11.41 23.53 19.66
N GLY A 158 -10.50 23.45 20.63
CA GLY A 158 -10.83 23.31 22.04
C GLY A 158 -11.35 21.93 22.47
N ALA A 159 -11.38 20.94 21.57
CA ALA A 159 -11.78 19.57 21.87
C ALA A 159 -10.61 18.59 21.67
N ALA A 160 -10.60 17.50 22.44
CA ALA A 160 -9.65 16.41 22.22
C ALA A 160 -10.00 15.64 20.93
N PRO A 161 -9.00 15.05 20.24
CA PRO A 161 -9.26 14.17 19.10
C PRO A 161 -10.17 12.99 19.46
N VAL A 162 -11.10 12.69 18.58
CA VAL A 162 -12.04 11.58 18.68
C VAL A 162 -11.62 10.51 17.68
N PRO A 163 -11.30 9.28 18.12
CA PRO A 163 -11.00 8.18 17.21
C PRO A 163 -12.16 7.97 16.22
N ALA A 164 -11.83 7.78 14.94
CA ALA A 164 -12.84 7.58 13.91
C ALA A 164 -13.65 6.29 14.13
N GLY A 165 -13.03 5.27 14.76
CA GLY A 165 -13.69 4.02 15.14
C GLY A 165 -14.16 3.15 13.96
N VAL A 166 -13.93 3.58 12.72
CA VAL A 166 -14.32 2.92 11.47
C VAL A 166 -13.21 3.05 10.43
N HIS A 167 -13.21 2.17 9.43
CA HIS A 167 -12.25 2.20 8.33
C HIS A 167 -12.67 3.24 7.27
N ALA A 168 -12.54 4.52 7.61
CA ALA A 168 -12.65 5.60 6.63
C ALA A 168 -11.29 5.87 5.98
N HIS A 169 -11.28 6.26 4.72
CA HIS A 169 -10.05 6.59 4.01
C HIS A 169 -10.28 7.59 2.88
N LEU A 170 -9.18 8.24 2.46
CA LEU A 170 -9.12 9.18 1.35
C LEU A 170 -7.97 8.80 0.40
N VAL A 171 -8.16 9.05 -0.89
CA VAL A 171 -7.14 8.94 -1.93
C VAL A 171 -7.25 10.16 -2.83
N PHE A 172 -6.15 10.88 -2.99
CA PHE A 172 -6.01 11.95 -3.96
C PHE A 172 -5.36 11.39 -5.23
N HIS A 173 -6.01 11.49 -6.37
CA HIS A 173 -5.49 10.95 -7.63
C HIS A 173 -6.13 11.66 -8.82
N GLY A 174 -5.33 11.98 -9.85
CA GLY A 174 -5.87 12.41 -11.15
C GLY A 174 -6.70 13.70 -11.11
N GLY A 175 -6.47 14.58 -10.12
CA GLY A 175 -7.26 15.79 -9.92
C GLY A 175 -8.57 15.56 -9.16
N GLU A 176 -8.72 14.41 -8.50
CA GLU A 176 -9.90 14.05 -7.70
C GLU A 176 -9.49 13.62 -6.28
N VAL A 177 -10.41 13.80 -5.33
CA VAL A 177 -10.39 13.14 -4.02
C VAL A 177 -11.51 12.11 -3.99
N THR A 178 -11.19 10.91 -3.56
CA THR A 178 -12.15 9.80 -3.41
C THR A 178 -11.97 9.12 -2.07
N GLY A 179 -13.02 8.51 -1.53
CA GLY A 179 -12.91 7.85 -0.24
C GLY A 179 -14.12 7.02 0.17
N GLY A 180 -13.90 6.06 1.06
CA GLY A 180 -14.96 5.29 1.71
C GLY A 180 -15.19 5.77 3.13
N LEU A 181 -16.45 5.94 3.53
CA LEU A 181 -16.88 6.43 4.85
C LEU A 181 -17.72 5.37 5.58
N SER A 182 -17.22 4.12 5.65
CA SER A 182 -17.93 2.95 6.22
C SER A 182 -19.22 2.57 5.47
N CYS A 183 -20.23 3.44 5.49
CA CYS A 183 -21.52 3.26 4.83
C CYS A 183 -21.60 3.90 3.44
N ASN A 184 -21.15 5.16 3.31
CA ASN A 184 -21.21 5.94 2.07
C ASN A 184 -19.85 6.07 1.40
N TRP A 185 -19.86 6.39 0.11
CA TRP A 185 -18.68 6.77 -0.66
C TRP A 185 -18.65 8.29 -0.85
N LEU A 186 -17.45 8.87 -0.82
CA LEU A 186 -17.14 10.29 -1.00
C LEU A 186 -16.33 10.50 -2.30
N GLY A 187 -16.65 11.57 -3.03
CA GLY A 187 -15.88 12.01 -4.18
C GLY A 187 -16.03 13.48 -4.50
N GLY A 188 -15.00 14.06 -5.12
CA GLY A 188 -14.99 15.44 -5.61
C GLY A 188 -13.73 15.72 -6.44
N GLY A 189 -13.66 16.89 -7.08
CA GLY A 189 -12.42 17.40 -7.66
C GLY A 189 -11.44 17.80 -6.55
N ALA A 190 -10.14 17.67 -6.80
CA ALA A 190 -9.09 18.06 -5.88
C ALA A 190 -7.87 18.61 -6.64
N GLU A 191 -7.53 19.86 -6.36
CA GLU A 191 -6.33 20.52 -6.88
C GLU A 191 -5.30 20.67 -5.74
N VAL A 192 -4.21 19.91 -5.82
CA VAL A 192 -3.15 19.93 -4.81
C VAL A 192 -2.16 21.05 -5.13
N GLY A 193 -2.05 22.02 -4.22
CA GLY A 193 -1.08 23.10 -4.25
C GLY A 193 0.06 22.91 -3.23
N GLU A 194 0.76 24.00 -2.93
CA GLU A 194 1.78 24.01 -1.88
C GLU A 194 1.12 24.23 -0.51
N GLY A 195 1.02 23.15 0.28
CA GLY A 195 0.45 23.19 1.63
C GLY A 195 -1.08 23.30 1.70
N THR A 196 -1.77 23.39 0.56
CA THR A 196 -3.24 23.37 0.49
C THR A 196 -3.75 22.43 -0.60
N VAL A 197 -4.98 21.93 -0.43
CA VAL A 197 -5.77 21.25 -1.45
C VAL A 197 -7.08 22.01 -1.61
N LEU A 198 -7.41 22.41 -2.84
CA LEU A 198 -8.73 22.92 -3.15
C LEU A 198 -9.62 21.76 -3.59
N VAL A 199 -10.61 21.42 -2.78
CA VAL A 199 -11.61 20.40 -3.07
C VAL A 199 -12.89 21.07 -3.60
N THR A 200 -13.44 20.52 -4.68
CA THR A 200 -14.62 21.09 -5.34
C THR A 200 -15.65 20.02 -5.68
N GLY A 201 -16.94 20.39 -5.65
CA GLY A 201 -18.01 19.47 -6.01
C GLY A 201 -18.07 18.24 -5.12
N LEU A 202 -17.65 18.36 -3.86
CA LEU A 202 -17.63 17.26 -2.91
C LEU A 202 -19.05 16.70 -2.72
N GLY A 203 -19.17 15.39 -2.81
CA GLY A 203 -20.43 14.69 -2.69
C GLY A 203 -20.25 13.32 -2.09
N VAL A 204 -21.36 12.79 -1.57
CA VAL A 204 -21.43 11.46 -1.01
C VAL A 204 -22.63 10.70 -1.56
N THR A 205 -22.52 9.38 -1.64
CA THR A 205 -23.69 8.53 -1.87
C THR A 205 -24.69 8.68 -0.73
N LYS A 206 -25.99 8.46 -0.98
CA LYS A 206 -27.04 8.58 0.04
C LYS A 206 -27.65 7.22 0.39
N ARG A 207 -26.94 6.44 1.21
CA ARG A 207 -27.44 5.16 1.75
C ARG A 207 -28.09 5.38 3.12
N ARG A 208 -28.89 4.39 3.54
CA ARG A 208 -29.46 4.37 4.89
C ARG A 208 -28.38 3.94 5.88
N CYS A 209 -27.75 4.91 6.53
CA CYS A 209 -26.61 4.69 7.40
C CYS A 209 -26.96 4.79 8.90
N PRO A 210 -26.26 4.04 9.77
CA PRO A 210 -26.23 4.30 11.21
C PRO A 210 -25.87 5.76 11.52
N GLU A 211 -26.40 6.30 12.61
CA GLU A 211 -26.16 7.69 13.02
C GLU A 211 -24.67 8.00 13.24
N ALA A 212 -23.90 7.03 13.75
CA ALA A 212 -22.47 7.18 13.93
C ALA A 212 -21.71 7.41 12.61
N ASP A 213 -22.08 6.69 11.55
CA ASP A 213 -21.48 6.85 10.22
C ASP A 213 -21.84 8.22 9.62
N ILE A 214 -23.08 8.69 9.83
CA ILE A 214 -23.53 10.01 9.37
C ILE A 214 -22.76 11.14 10.07
N ARG A 215 -22.52 11.03 11.39
CA ARG A 215 -21.73 12.03 12.11
C ARG A 215 -20.29 12.12 11.60
N LEU A 216 -19.70 10.97 11.26
CA LEU A 216 -18.37 10.96 10.67
C LEU A 216 -18.38 11.60 9.28
N GLU A 217 -19.36 11.26 8.43
CA GLU A 217 -19.53 11.87 7.12
C GLU A 217 -19.60 13.39 7.19
N ILE A 218 -20.41 13.95 8.11
CA ILE A 218 -20.49 15.39 8.35
C ILE A 218 -19.12 15.95 8.76
N ALA A 219 -18.42 15.29 9.69
CA ALA A 219 -17.11 15.78 10.14
C ALA A 219 -16.04 15.81 9.03
N LEU A 220 -16.06 14.86 8.09
CA LEU A 220 -15.17 14.94 6.93
C LEU A 220 -15.62 16.01 5.95
N PHE A 221 -16.93 16.14 5.72
CA PHE A 221 -17.46 17.15 4.80
C PHE A 221 -17.15 18.56 5.29
N ASP A 222 -17.29 18.82 6.60
CA ASP A 222 -16.94 20.10 7.24
C ASP A 222 -15.48 20.49 6.92
N VAL A 223 -14.54 19.53 6.93
CA VAL A 223 -13.13 19.79 6.67
C VAL A 223 -12.80 19.88 5.19
N LEU A 224 -13.43 19.04 4.36
CA LEU A 224 -13.03 18.83 2.96
C LEU A 224 -13.76 19.74 1.97
N ASP A 225 -14.84 20.43 2.33
CA ASP A 225 -15.58 21.27 1.35
C ASP A 225 -14.93 22.65 1.18
N GLY A 226 -14.01 22.75 0.21
CA GLY A 226 -13.33 24.00 -0.16
C GLY A 226 -11.81 23.92 -0.04
N GLU A 227 -11.19 25.00 0.44
CA GLU A 227 -9.74 25.07 0.61
C GLU A 227 -9.32 24.43 1.94
N VAL A 228 -8.48 23.40 1.83
CA VAL A 228 -8.02 22.58 2.96
C VAL A 228 -6.52 22.77 3.12
N ALA A 229 -6.07 23.24 4.27
CA ALA A 229 -4.66 23.20 4.60
C ALA A 229 -4.24 21.76 4.88
N PHE A 230 -3.07 21.35 4.39
CA PHE A 230 -2.51 20.05 4.71
C PHE A 230 -1.10 20.17 5.31
N ALA A 231 -0.82 19.33 6.28
CA ALA A 231 0.52 19.09 6.79
C ALA A 231 0.84 17.59 6.64
N LEU A 232 1.95 17.30 5.97
CA LEU A 232 2.40 15.95 5.69
C LEU A 232 3.74 15.72 6.38
N ASP A 233 3.78 14.76 7.30
CA ASP A 233 4.99 14.30 7.97
C ASP A 233 5.15 12.80 7.75
N VAL A 234 5.92 12.44 6.71
CA VAL A 234 6.26 11.06 6.33
C VAL A 234 5.02 10.17 6.09
N ASP A 235 4.43 9.61 7.14
CA ASP A 235 3.24 8.76 7.09
C ASP A 235 2.01 9.36 7.79
N GLN A 236 2.13 10.55 8.36
CA GLN A 236 1.03 11.30 8.99
C GLN A 236 0.56 12.41 8.07
N LEU A 237 -0.75 12.48 7.86
CA LEU A 237 -1.40 13.57 7.16
C LEU A 237 -2.41 14.23 8.10
N GLU A 238 -2.25 15.52 8.28
CA GLU A 238 -3.27 16.37 8.88
C GLU A 238 -3.94 17.19 7.78
N LEU A 239 -5.27 17.18 7.75
CA LEU A 239 -6.08 18.08 6.91
C LEU A 239 -6.86 19.01 7.83
N ALA A 240 -6.89 20.31 7.53
CA ALA A 240 -7.58 21.30 8.34
C ALA A 240 -8.33 22.33 7.49
N ASP A 241 -9.53 22.69 7.95
CA ASP A 241 -10.29 23.82 7.38
C ASP A 241 -9.91 25.15 8.06
N ALA A 242 -10.51 26.24 7.58
CA ALA A 242 -10.33 27.58 8.13
C ALA A 242 -10.91 27.74 9.54
N ASP A 243 -11.90 26.92 9.91
CA ASP A 243 -12.52 26.92 11.24
C ASP A 243 -11.67 26.15 12.28
N GLY A 244 -10.63 25.45 11.83
CA GLY A 244 -9.70 24.68 12.65
C GLY A 244 -10.20 23.28 13.01
N ASN A 245 -11.22 22.75 12.33
CA ASN A 245 -11.53 21.33 12.36
C ASN A 245 -10.43 20.56 11.63
N ARG A 246 -10.09 19.36 12.12
CA ARG A 246 -8.98 18.56 11.58
C ARG A 246 -9.33 17.10 11.39
N LEU A 247 -8.78 16.52 10.33
CA LEU A 247 -8.70 15.09 10.11
C LEU A 247 -7.25 14.65 10.30
N HIS A 248 -7.05 13.61 11.09
CA HIS A 248 -5.74 12.99 11.32
C HIS A 248 -5.74 11.65 10.61
N LEU A 249 -4.89 11.51 9.60
CA LEU A 249 -4.81 10.32 8.77
C LEU A 249 -3.40 9.75 8.78
N ARG A 250 -3.32 8.45 8.54
CA ARG A 250 -2.05 7.74 8.33
C ARG A 250 -2.01 7.09 6.96
N ALA A 251 -0.86 7.16 6.30
CA ALA A 251 -0.59 6.44 5.07
C ALA A 251 -0.62 4.93 5.32
N ALA A 252 -1.46 4.21 4.56
CA ALA A 252 -1.43 2.76 4.54
C ALA A 252 -0.19 2.21 3.80
N PHE A 253 0.39 2.99 2.88
CA PHE A 253 1.57 2.66 2.06
C PHE A 253 2.45 3.88 1.83
#